data_AF-A0A2E2H989-F1
#
_entry.id   AF-A0A2E2H989-F1
#
_cell.length_a   1.000
_cell.length_b   1.000
_cell.length_c   1.000
_cell.angle_alpha   90.00
_cell.angle_beta   90.00
_cell.angle_gamma   90.00
#
_symmetry.space_group_name_H-M   'P 1'
#
loop_
_entity.id
_entity.type
_entity.pdbx_description
1 polymer ?
#
loop_
_entity_poly.entity_id
_entity_poly.type
_entity_poly.pdbx_seq_one_letter_code
_entity_poly.pdbx_strand_id
1 'polypeptide(L)'
;MNFGGYLKRARETKERSFRELEDDSGIDHAYIWRLEKGENTNPSPDIITKLNKALSLNEREGKIFSLLANVEIPDELCELMEERHDIAWDTFQSVATMSNRGKRPTTKEDWLRFIKFIDEFD
;
A
#
# COMPACT_ATOMS: atom_id res chain seq x y z
N MET A 1 -1.64 -3.82 7.50
CA MET A 1 -2.06 -2.82 6.50
C MET A 1 -2.82 -3.48 5.36
N ASN A 2 -4.01 -2.99 5.06
CA ASN A 2 -4.78 -3.39 3.86
C ASN A 2 -5.05 -2.17 2.96
N PHE A 3 -5.57 -2.41 1.75
CA PHE A 3 -5.86 -1.33 0.78
C PHE A 3 -6.72 -0.20 1.35
N GLY A 4 -7.87 -0.54 1.97
CA GLY A 4 -8.80 0.45 2.51
C GLY A 4 -8.21 1.29 3.64
N GLY A 5 -7.45 0.65 4.54
CA GLY A 5 -6.72 1.32 5.61
C GLY A 5 -5.67 2.28 5.08
N TYR A 6 -4.93 1.88 4.04
CA TYR A 6 -3.94 2.75 3.40
C TYR A 6 -4.60 3.90 2.65
N LEU A 7 -5.67 3.65 1.90
CA LEU A 7 -6.47 4.67 1.22
C LEU A 7 -6.93 5.75 2.21
N LYS A 8 -7.51 5.33 3.34
CA LYS A 8 -7.95 6.21 4.41
C LYS A 8 -6.79 7.04 4.96
N ARG A 9 -5.67 6.38 5.32
CA ARG A 9 -4.48 7.06 5.86
C ARG A 9 -3.95 8.11 4.88
N ALA A 10 -3.81 7.75 3.60
CA ALA A 10 -3.37 8.66 2.56
C ALA A 10 -4.31 9.86 2.38
N ARG A 11 -5.64 9.62 2.33
CA ARG A 11 -6.64 10.69 2.22
C ARG A 11 -6.56 11.66 3.40
N GLU A 12 -6.49 11.13 4.62
CA GLU A 12 -6.42 11.93 5.85
C GLU A 12 -5.11 12.70 5.97
N THR A 13 -3.97 12.09 5.64
CA THR A 13 -2.66 12.77 5.62
C THR A 13 -2.57 13.89 4.58
N LYS A 14 -3.27 13.75 3.45
CA LYS A 14 -3.36 14.78 2.40
C LYS A 14 -4.51 15.77 2.65
N GLU A 15 -5.20 15.67 3.80
CA GLU A 15 -6.32 16.51 4.21
C GLU A 15 -7.46 16.58 3.18
N ARG A 16 -7.66 15.51 2.39
CA ARG A 16 -8.69 15.47 1.36
C ARG A 16 -10.01 14.96 1.92
N SER A 17 -11.10 15.63 1.57
CA SER A 17 -12.46 15.11 1.77
C SER A 17 -12.79 14.05 0.71
N PHE A 18 -13.82 13.24 0.97
CA PHE A 18 -14.30 12.29 -0.04
C PHE A 18 -14.83 12.98 -1.30
N ARG A 19 -15.40 14.19 -1.17
CA ARG A 19 -15.92 14.96 -2.31
C ARG A 19 -14.79 15.48 -3.20
N GLU A 20 -13.71 15.99 -2.60
CA GLU A 20 -12.54 16.42 -3.38
C GLU A 20 -11.91 15.24 -4.12
N LEU A 21 -11.84 14.05 -3.49
CA LEU A 21 -11.38 12.87 -4.22
C LEU A 21 -12.33 12.45 -5.33
N GLU A 22 -13.65 12.58 -5.16
CA GLU A 22 -14.61 12.34 -6.23
C GLU A 22 -14.39 13.30 -7.40
N ASP A 23 -14.27 14.60 -7.13
CA ASP A 23 -14.04 15.63 -8.13
C ASP A 23 -12.71 15.39 -8.89
N ASP A 24 -11.64 15.03 -8.19
CA ASP A 24 -10.31 14.84 -8.77
C ASP A 24 -10.16 13.48 -9.49
N SER A 25 -10.85 12.42 -9.04
CA SER A 25 -10.72 11.06 -9.58
C SER A 25 -11.85 10.62 -10.51
N GLY A 26 -13.00 11.30 -10.46
CA GLY A 26 -14.24 10.88 -11.11
C GLY A 26 -14.87 9.62 -10.48
N ILE A 27 -14.51 9.27 -9.24
CA ILE A 27 -15.01 8.10 -8.53
C ILE A 27 -15.96 8.56 -7.42
N ASP A 28 -17.19 8.05 -7.45
CA ASP A 28 -18.24 8.36 -6.47
C ASP A 28 -17.75 8.27 -5.00
N HIS A 29 -17.98 9.32 -4.21
CA HIS A 29 -17.54 9.42 -2.82
C HIS A 29 -18.04 8.27 -1.93
N ALA A 30 -19.24 7.74 -2.20
CA ALA A 30 -19.78 6.61 -1.44
C ALA A 30 -19.09 5.29 -1.82
N TYR A 31 -18.58 5.15 -3.04
CA TYR A 31 -17.67 4.06 -3.41
C TYR A 31 -16.30 4.20 -2.73
N ILE A 32 -15.71 5.40 -2.68
CA ILE A 32 -14.45 5.64 -1.96
C ILE A 32 -14.59 5.30 -0.47
N TRP A 33 -15.68 5.74 0.16
CA TRP A 33 -15.96 5.40 1.56
C TRP A 33 -16.07 3.88 1.79
N ARG A 34 -16.75 3.15 0.87
CA ARG A 34 -16.84 1.68 0.95
C ARG A 34 -15.47 1.02 0.84
N LEU A 35 -14.62 1.47 -0.08
CA LEU A 35 -13.25 0.98 -0.19
C LEU A 35 -12.48 1.17 1.13
N GLU A 36 -12.58 2.34 1.77
CA GLU A 36 -11.94 2.59 3.08
C GLU A 36 -12.47 1.68 4.20
N LYS A 37 -13.71 1.22 4.10
CA LYS A 37 -14.31 0.25 5.04
C LYS A 37 -13.92 -1.20 4.75
N GLY A 38 -13.19 -1.46 3.68
CA GLY A 38 -12.92 -2.82 3.22
C GLY A 38 -14.18 -3.48 2.63
N GLU A 39 -15.15 -2.69 2.17
CA GLU A 39 -16.27 -3.16 1.37
C GLU A 39 -15.91 -3.01 -0.11
N ASN A 40 -16.38 -3.92 -0.97
CA ASN A 40 -16.00 -3.97 -2.40
C ASN A 40 -14.48 -4.03 -2.62
N THR A 41 -13.83 -5.01 -1.97
CA THR A 41 -12.39 -5.14 -1.74
C THR A 41 -11.48 -5.29 -2.96
N ASN A 42 -12.00 -5.25 -4.19
CA ASN A 42 -11.20 -5.47 -5.39
C ASN A 42 -11.42 -4.36 -6.44
N PRO A 43 -10.92 -3.14 -6.20
CA PRO A 43 -10.98 -2.05 -7.17
C PRO A 43 -10.21 -2.43 -8.45
N SER A 44 -10.71 -1.98 -9.60
CA SER A 44 -10.02 -2.24 -10.88
C SER A 44 -8.69 -1.48 -10.99
N PRO A 45 -7.76 -1.89 -11.85
CA PRO A 45 -6.53 -1.14 -12.12
C PRO A 45 -6.75 0.32 -12.52
N ASP A 46 -7.84 0.62 -13.24
CA ASP A 46 -8.23 1.99 -13.59
C ASP A 46 -8.61 2.82 -12.34
N ILE A 47 -9.41 2.24 -11.44
CA ILE A 47 -9.80 2.87 -10.17
C ILE A 47 -8.56 3.14 -9.30
N ILE A 48 -7.67 2.16 -9.18
CA ILE A 48 -6.41 2.32 -8.44
C ILE A 48 -5.58 3.46 -9.03
N THR A 49 -5.44 3.51 -10.36
CA THR A 49 -4.67 4.55 -11.06
C THR A 49 -5.27 5.94 -10.83
N LYS A 50 -6.61 6.08 -10.90
CA LYS A 50 -7.31 7.34 -10.68
C LYS A 50 -7.17 7.83 -9.23
N LEU A 51 -7.36 6.95 -8.25
CA LEU A 51 -7.19 7.30 -6.83
C LEU A 51 -5.75 7.69 -6.51
N ASN A 52 -4.77 6.94 -7.03
CA ASN A 52 -3.35 7.22 -6.86
C ASN A 52 -3.00 8.64 -7.35
N LYS A 53 -3.51 9.02 -8.54
CA LYS A 53 -3.36 10.38 -9.07
C LYS A 53 -4.08 11.44 -8.23
N ALA A 54 -5.35 11.23 -7.88
CA ALA A 54 -6.13 12.19 -7.09
C ALA A 54 -5.55 12.45 -5.70
N LEU A 55 -5.00 11.41 -5.07
CA LEU A 55 -4.29 11.49 -3.79
C LEU A 55 -2.90 12.14 -3.91
N SER A 56 -2.42 12.37 -5.14
CA SER A 56 -1.07 12.90 -5.40
C SER A 56 0.00 12.09 -4.65
N LEU A 57 -0.10 10.76 -4.77
CA LEU A 57 0.89 9.85 -4.19
C LEU A 57 2.21 9.98 -4.97
N ASN A 58 3.33 9.92 -4.24
CA ASN A 58 4.63 9.81 -4.87
C ASN A 58 4.85 8.41 -5.47
N GLU A 59 5.96 8.21 -6.18
CA GLU A 59 6.24 6.94 -6.86
C GLU A 59 6.23 5.74 -5.89
N ARG A 60 6.83 5.88 -4.71
CA ARG A 60 6.89 4.80 -3.71
C ARG A 60 5.51 4.51 -3.11
N GLU A 61 4.81 5.55 -2.66
CA GLU A 61 3.44 5.46 -2.14
C GLU A 61 2.50 4.80 -3.17
N GLY A 62 2.59 5.20 -4.44
CA GLY A 62 1.77 4.66 -5.51
C GLY A 62 2.03 3.18 -5.82
N LYS A 63 3.29 2.73 -5.69
CA LYS A 63 3.66 1.31 -5.80
C LYS A 63 3.11 0.50 -4.63
N ILE A 64 3.23 1.00 -3.40
CA ILE A 64 2.66 0.37 -2.19
C ILE A 64 1.13 0.28 -2.32
N PHE A 65 0.47 1.36 -2.73
CA PHE A 65 -0.97 1.43 -2.92
C PHE A 65 -1.48 0.39 -3.93
N SER A 66 -0.79 0.26 -5.06
CA SER A 66 -1.11 -0.74 -6.09
C SER A 66 -0.90 -2.18 -5.60
N LEU A 67 0.15 -2.42 -4.81
CA LEU A 67 0.42 -3.74 -4.24
C LEU A 67 -0.65 -4.16 -3.23
N LEU A 68 -1.06 -3.23 -2.36
CA LEU A 68 -2.07 -3.46 -1.32
C LEU A 68 -3.45 -3.83 -1.87
N ALA A 69 -3.75 -3.46 -3.13
CA ALA A 69 -4.98 -3.87 -3.79
C ALA A 69 -5.08 -5.39 -4.00
N ASN A 70 -3.96 -6.11 -3.96
CA ASN A 70 -3.90 -7.55 -4.23
C ASN A 70 -3.36 -8.36 -3.02
N VAL A 71 -2.68 -7.71 -2.07
CA VAL A 71 -1.97 -8.37 -0.98
C VAL A 71 -2.15 -7.60 0.31
N GLU A 72 -2.41 -8.30 1.41
CA GLU A 72 -2.34 -7.71 2.75
C GLU A 72 -0.90 -7.72 3.26
N ILE A 73 -0.41 -6.55 3.68
CA ILE A 73 0.99 -6.36 4.11
C ILE A 73 1.00 -6.03 5.60
N PRO A 74 1.84 -6.66 6.44
CA PRO A 74 2.01 -6.27 7.84
C PRO A 74 2.37 -4.79 7.98
N ASP A 75 1.86 -4.13 9.03
CA ASP A 75 2.04 -2.68 9.20
C ASP A 75 3.52 -2.30 9.29
N GLU A 76 4.33 -3.09 10.01
CA GLU A 76 5.76 -2.86 10.16
C GLU A 76 6.51 -2.94 8.82
N LEU A 77 6.10 -3.86 7.94
CA LEU A 77 6.68 -3.98 6.61
C LEU A 77 6.24 -2.81 5.71
N CYS A 78 4.96 -2.43 5.77
CA CYS A 78 4.44 -1.29 5.01
C CYS A 78 5.17 0.01 5.38
N GLU A 79 5.38 0.26 6.68
CA GLU A 79 6.12 1.41 7.16
C GLU A 79 7.59 1.40 6.67
N LEU A 80 8.26 0.24 6.68
CA LEU A 80 9.60 0.12 6.11
C LEU A 80 9.64 0.44 4.62
N MET A 81 8.64 0.01 3.84
CA MET A 81 8.54 0.31 2.41
C MET A 81 8.43 1.82 2.15
N GLU A 82 7.77 2.56 3.05
CA GLU A 82 7.62 4.01 2.99
C GLU A 82 8.90 4.74 3.42
N GLU A 83 9.60 4.24 4.45
CA GLU A 83 10.75 4.92 5.04
C GLU A 83 12.07 4.64 4.28
N ARG A 84 12.28 3.39 3.83
CA ARG A 84 13.57 2.91 3.30
C ARG A 84 13.63 3.01 1.78
N HIS A 85 14.11 4.16 1.33
CA HIS A 85 14.34 4.44 -0.09
C HIS A 85 15.66 3.87 -0.62
N ASP A 86 16.55 3.43 0.27
CA ASP A 86 17.82 2.77 -0.06
C ASP A 86 17.65 1.29 -0.45
N ILE A 87 16.49 0.69 -0.20
CA ILE A 87 16.16 -0.68 -0.58
C ILE A 87 15.37 -0.67 -1.89
N ALA A 88 15.75 -1.51 -2.84
CA ALA A 88 15.09 -1.60 -4.13
C ALA A 88 13.60 -1.99 -3.99
N TRP A 89 12.76 -1.46 -4.87
CA TRP A 89 11.33 -1.80 -4.88
C TRP A 89 11.10 -3.30 -5.09
N ASP A 90 11.86 -3.91 -6.01
CA ASP A 90 11.68 -5.32 -6.37
C ASP A 90 11.94 -6.24 -5.17
N THR A 91 12.95 -5.93 -4.34
CA THR A 91 13.20 -6.65 -3.07
C THR A 91 11.98 -6.58 -2.14
N PHE A 92 11.39 -5.39 -1.96
CA PHE A 92 10.17 -5.24 -1.15
C PHE A 92 8.98 -5.97 -1.73
N GLN A 93 8.79 -5.91 -3.05
CA GLN A 93 7.69 -6.57 -3.74
C GLN A 93 7.80 -8.09 -3.61
N SER A 94 9.00 -8.65 -3.77
CA SER A 94 9.28 -10.07 -3.53
C SER A 94 8.94 -10.44 -2.09
N VAL A 95 9.51 -9.75 -1.10
CA VAL A 95 9.28 -10.01 0.33
C VAL A 95 7.79 -9.97 0.69
N ALA A 96 7.04 -8.99 0.17
CA ALA A 96 5.63 -8.82 0.45
C ALA A 96 4.73 -9.90 -0.20
N THR A 97 5.13 -10.44 -1.36
CA THR A 97 4.37 -11.44 -2.12
C THR A 97 4.79 -12.88 -1.82
N MET A 98 5.92 -13.08 -1.13
CA MET A 98 6.42 -14.39 -0.75
C MET A 98 5.45 -15.15 0.17
N SER A 99 5.17 -16.40 -0.19
CA SER A 99 4.42 -17.34 0.65
C SER A 99 5.29 -17.79 1.83
N ASN A 100 5.29 -17.04 2.93
CA ASN A 100 6.03 -17.42 4.14
C ASN A 100 5.44 -18.70 4.77
N ARG A 101 6.12 -19.85 4.60
CA ARG A 101 5.79 -21.14 5.26
C ARG A 101 6.41 -21.27 6.66
N GLY A 102 7.02 -20.21 7.18
CA GLY A 102 7.69 -20.16 8.50
C GLY A 102 7.16 -19.04 9.40
N LYS A 103 7.83 -18.81 10.54
CA LYS A 103 7.49 -17.72 11.47
C LYS A 103 7.70 -16.38 10.77
N ARG A 104 6.61 -15.65 10.53
CA ARG A 104 6.66 -14.31 9.93
C ARG A 104 7.35 -13.32 10.90
N PRO A 105 8.21 -12.43 10.40
CA PRO A 105 8.71 -11.30 11.19
C PRO A 105 7.53 -10.48 11.75
N THR A 106 7.67 -9.97 12.96
CA THR A 106 6.64 -9.17 13.65
C THR A 106 7.13 -7.79 14.07
N THR A 107 8.38 -7.45 13.79
CA THR A 107 8.99 -6.14 14.11
C THR A 107 9.68 -5.58 12.87
N LYS A 108 9.86 -4.25 12.81
CA LYS A 108 10.61 -3.61 11.73
C LYS A 108 12.04 -4.15 11.65
N GLU A 109 12.69 -4.38 12.79
CA GLU A 109 14.04 -4.91 12.86
C GLU A 109 14.14 -6.32 12.29
N ASP A 110 13.18 -7.18 12.61
CA ASP A 110 13.14 -8.55 12.07
C ASP A 110 12.83 -8.54 10.57
N TRP A 111 11.93 -7.67 10.11
CA TRP A 111 11.65 -7.48 8.68
C TRP A 111 12.91 -7.01 7.93
N LEU A 112 13.64 -6.05 8.49
CA LEU A 112 14.86 -5.55 7.87
C LEU A 112 15.95 -6.63 7.78
N ARG A 113 16.10 -7.47 8.81
CA ARG A 113 17.02 -8.63 8.76
C ARG A 113 16.60 -9.62 7.70
N PHE A 114 15.30 -9.88 7.58
CA PHE A 114 14.76 -10.79 6.58
C PHE A 114 14.94 -10.27 5.14
N ILE A 115 14.69 -8.98 4.92
CA ILE A 115 14.92 -8.32 3.62
C ILE A 115 16.39 -8.43 3.22
N LYS A 116 17.32 -8.11 4.14
CA LYS A 116 18.77 -8.22 3.88
C LYS A 116 19.20 -9.65 3.57
N PHE A 117 18.63 -10.62 4.29
CA PHE A 117 18.88 -12.02 3.99
C PHE A 117 18.44 -12.36 2.56
N ILE A 118 17.22 -12.00 2.15
CA ILE A 118 16.76 -12.27 0.77
C ILE A 118 17.65 -11.58 -0.27
N ASP A 119 18.01 -10.31 -0.06
CA ASP A 119 18.84 -9.51 -0.96
C ASP A 119 20.26 -10.09 -1.14
N GLU A 120 20.81 -10.75 -0.10
CA GLU A 120 22.11 -11.43 -0.18
C GLU A 120 22.07 -12.76 -0.96
N PHE A 121 20.88 -13.32 -1.21
CA PHE A 121 20.69 -14.64 -1.82
C PHE A 121 19.88 -14.65 -3.13
N ASP A 122 19.43 -13.48 -3.63
CA ASP A 122 18.86 -13.26 -4.98
C ASP A 122 19.95 -12.89 -6.01
#